data_AF-A0AAE2MKS6-F1
#
_entry.id   AF-A0AAE2MKS6-F1
#
_cell.length_a   1.000
_cell.length_b   1.000
_cell.length_c   1.000
_cell.angle_alpha   90.00
_cell.angle_beta   90.00
_cell.angle_gamma   90.00
#
_symmetry.space_group_name_H-M   'P 1'
#
loop_
_entity.id
_entity.type
_entity.pdbx_description
1 polymer ?
#
loop_
_entity_poly.entity_id
_entity_poly.type
_entity_poly.pdbx_seq_one_letter_code
_entity_poly.pdbx_strand_id
1 'polypeptide(L)' 'MRETYCLGLLDARAKAREWFDEYPKAAYWTEVESWRQLDGDQIEFTMRRLPTAD' A
#
# COMPACT_ATOMS: atom_id res chain seq x y z
N MET A 1 9.32 -6.26 2.85
CA MET A 1 8.49 -6.08 4.07
C MET A 1 7.03 -6.03 3.65
N ARG A 2 6.09 -6.52 4.47
CA ARG A 2 4.65 -6.55 4.14
C ARG A 2 3.86 -5.91 5.28
N GLU A 3 2.93 -5.02 4.94
CA GLU A 3 2.07 -4.33 5.89
C GLU A 3 0.65 -4.25 5.35
N THR A 4 -0.32 -4.60 6.19
CA THR A 4 -1.74 -4.60 5.84
C THR A 4 -2.47 -3.53 6.63
N TYR A 5 -3.31 -2.77 5.95
CA TYR A 5 -4.08 -1.66 6.51
C TYR A 5 -5.55 -1.84 6.19
N CYS A 6 -6.42 -1.46 7.15
CA CYS A 6 -7.87 -1.36 6.96
C CYS A 6 -8.30 0.07 7.27
N LEU A 7 -8.53 0.87 6.24
CA LEU A 7 -8.78 2.31 6.34
C LEU A 7 -9.96 2.70 5.45
N GLY A 8 -10.59 3.86 5.69
CA GLY A 8 -11.59 4.42 4.77
C GLY A 8 -10.97 4.71 3.40
N LEU A 9 -11.77 4.79 2.33
CA LEU A 9 -11.26 4.95 0.96
C LEU A 9 -10.25 6.11 0.80
N LEU A 10 -10.54 7.26 1.42
CA LEU A 10 -9.68 8.44 1.35
C LEU A 10 -8.35 8.23 2.11
N ASP A 11 -8.43 7.68 3.32
CA ASP A 11 -7.27 7.36 4.16
C ASP A 11 -6.40 6.26 3.55
N ALA A 12 -7.01 5.24 2.95
CA ALA A 12 -6.30 4.17 2.24
C ALA A 12 -5.48 4.74 1.07
N ARG A 13 -6.07 5.66 0.30
CA ARG A 13 -5.38 6.35 -0.79
C ARG A 13 -4.25 7.25 -0.28
N ALA A 14 -4.48 7.98 0.81
CA ALA A 14 -3.46 8.83 1.43
C ALA A 14 -2.28 7.99 1.92
N LYS A 15 -2.55 6.90 2.64
CA LYS A 15 -1.53 5.97 3.15
C LYS A 15 -0.72 5.33 2.02
N ALA A 16 -1.38 4.86 0.95
CA ALA A 16 -0.68 4.33 -0.21
C ALA A 16 0.23 5.39 -0.85
N ARG A 17 -0.21 6.66 -0.91
CA ARG A 17 0.60 7.76 -1.44
C ARG A 17 1.82 8.05 -0.57
N GLU A 18 1.68 8.09 0.75
CA GLU A 18 2.80 8.24 1.69
C GLU A 18 3.85 7.14 1.46
N TRP A 19 3.40 5.90 1.30
CA TRP A 19 4.27 4.77 0.99
C TRP A 19 5.05 4.94 -0.32
N PHE A 20 4.41 5.50 -1.36
CA PHE A 20 5.08 5.78 -2.63
C PHE A 20 6.01 7.01 -2.58
N ASP A 21 5.78 7.94 -1.66
CA ASP A 21 6.62 9.13 -1.47
C ASP A 21 7.88 8.78 -0.66
N GLU A 22 7.70 8.06 0.46
CA GLU A 22 8.78 7.60 1.32
C GLU A 22 9.65 6.53 0.65
N TYR A 23 9.04 5.72 -0.23
CA TYR A 23 9.71 4.66 -0.98
C TYR A 23 9.35 4.74 -2.48
N PRO A 24 10.00 5.63 -3.25
CA PRO A 24 9.68 5.85 -4.65
C PRO A 24 9.93 4.60 -5.50
N LYS A 25 8.90 4.20 -6.25
CA LYS A 25 8.86 2.98 -7.09
C LYS A 25 10.05 2.84 -8.06
N ALA A 26 10.61 3.96 -8.52
CA ALA A 26 11.74 4.00 -9.45
C ALA A 26 13.09 3.60 -8.78
N ALA A 27 13.20 3.68 -7.46
CA ALA A 27 14.39 3.33 -6.69
C ALA A 27 14.31 1.91 -6.11
N TYR A 28 13.53 1.03 -6.74
CA TYR A 28 13.20 -0.31 -6.27
C TYR A 28 12.20 -0.29 -5.08
N TRP A 29 10.93 -0.62 -5.41
CA TRP A 29 10.19 -1.69 -4.73
C TRP A 29 9.19 -1.37 -3.61
N THR A 30 8.07 -0.76 -3.99
CA THR A 30 6.79 -0.82 -3.25
C THR A 30 5.64 -1.11 -4.22
N GLU A 31 4.80 -2.10 -3.90
CA GLU A 31 3.56 -2.41 -4.61
C GLU A 31 2.39 -2.62 -3.66
N VAL A 32 1.17 -2.45 -4.17
CA VAL A 32 -0.04 -2.95 -3.51
C VAL A 32 -0.21 -4.39 -3.96
N GLU A 33 0.09 -5.35 -3.07
CA GLU A 33 0.03 -6.78 -3.38
C GLU A 33 -1.43 -7.26 -3.51
N SER A 34 -2.32 -6.74 -2.67
CA SER A 34 -3.74 -7.07 -2.68
C SER A 34 -4.55 -5.92 -2.10
N TRP A 35 -5.77 -5.75 -2.59
CA TRP A 35 -6.75 -4.83 -2.02
C TRP A 35 -8.17 -5.38 -2.18
N ARG A 36 -9.03 -5.09 -1.20
CA ARG A 36 -10.45 -5.39 -1.25
C ARG A 36 -11.25 -4.30 -0.53
N GLN A 37 -12.47 -4.08 -1.01
CA GLN A 37 -13.44 -3.25 -0.30
C GLN A 37 -14.16 -4.10 0.76
N LEU A 38 -14.34 -3.51 1.93
CA LEU A 38 -15.12 -4.03 3.04
C LEU A 38 -16.43 -3.24 3.16
N ASP A 39 -17.35 -3.75 3.97
CA ASP A 39 -18.58 -3.02 4.31
C ASP A 39 -18.24 -1.72 5.08
N GLY A 40 -19.10 -0.70 4.98
CA GLY A 40 -18.89 0.57 5.68
C GLY A 40 -17.81 1.48 5.11
N ASP A 41 -17.61 1.48 3.78
CA ASP A 41 -16.65 2.35 3.05
C ASP A 41 -15.17 2.14 3.43
N GLN A 42 -14.85 0.96 3.97
CA GLN A 42 -13.49 0.59 4.31
C GLN A 42 -12.81 -0.17 3.17
N ILE A 43 -11.51 0.02 3.05
CA ILE A 43 -10.62 -0.69 2.13
C ILE A 43 -9.57 -1.40 2.99
N GLU A 44 -9.44 -2.71 2.78
CA GLU A 44 -8.29 -3.47 3.25
C GLU A 44 -7.28 -3.60 2.10
N PHE A 45 -6.03 -3.23 2.33
CA PHE A 45 -4.98 -3.38 1.34
C PHE A 45 -3.65 -3.75 1.99
N THR A 46 -2.82 -4.47 1.24
CA THR A 46 -1.49 -4.90 1.66
C THR A 46 -0.44 -4.21 0.81
N MET A 47 0.41 -3.42 1.45
CA MET A 47 1.63 -2.88 0.87
C MET A 47 2.75 -3.89 1.01
N ARG A 48 3.51 -4.09 -0.07
CA ARG A 48 4.70 -4.92 -0.08
C ARG A 48 5.89 -4.15 -0.60
N ARG A 49 6.95 -4.09 0.20
CA ARG A 49 8.30 -3.82 -0.29
C ARG A 49 8.94 -5.08 -0.80
N LEU A 50 9.31 -5.09 -2.08
CA LEU A 50 10.21 -6.11 -2.59
C LEU A 50 11.64 -5.80 -2.03
N PRO A 51 12.54 -6.78 -1.82
CA PRO A 51 13.94 -6.58 -1.33
C PRO A 51 15.11 -6.52 -2.38
N THR A 52 15.53 -5.36 -2.91
CA THR A 52 16.39 -5.13 -4.14
C THR A 52 16.36 -6.16 -5.29
N ALA A 53 16.15 -5.72 -6.55
CA ALA A 53 16.26 -6.63 -7.70
C ALA A 53 17.72 -7.09 -7.84
N ASP A 54 18.01 -8.34 -7.47
CA ASP A 54 19.18 -9.07 -7.95
C ASP A 54 18.96 -9.49 -9.41
#